data_AF-A0A9W7A5S0-F1
#
_entry.id   AF-A0A9W7A5S0-F1
#
_cell.length_a   1.000
_cell.length_b   1.000
_cell.length_c   1.000
_cell.angle_alpha   90.00
_cell.angle_beta   90.00
_cell.angle_gamma   90.00
#
_symmetry.space_group_name_H-M   'P 1'
#
loop_
_entity.id
_entity.type
_entity.pdbx_description
1 polymer ?
#
loop_
_entity_poly.entity_id
_entity_poly.type
_entity_poly.pdbx_seq_one_letter_code
_entity_poly.pdbx_strand_id
1 'polypeptide(L)'
;MRQAQQKRNMTFIPGGVLKGFYDTIAKNNFSYIAFIVAGIVVTENIYGSAVDAVWASKNNGKTFDSIDWIRAQLRRRCAQLRAANQGEA
;
A
#
# COMPACT_ATOMS: atom_id res chain seq x y z
N MET A 1 31.40 47.85 -2.48
CA MET A 1 30.43 47.00 -1.77
C MET A 1 30.61 45.56 -2.22
N ARG A 2 31.28 44.71 -1.42
CA ARG A 2 31.46 43.28 -1.71
C ARG A 2 30.25 42.52 -1.17
N GLN A 3 29.42 41.97 -2.05
CA GLN A 3 28.33 41.11 -1.63
C GLN A 3 28.92 39.80 -1.09
N ALA A 4 28.78 39.57 0.21
CA ALA A 4 29.02 38.29 0.82
C ALA A 4 28.03 37.30 0.20
N GLN A 5 28.53 36.33 -0.57
CA GLN A 5 27.70 35.25 -1.09
C GLN A 5 27.12 34.47 0.09
N GLN A 6 25.86 34.76 0.42
CA GLN A 6 25.11 34.01 1.40
C GLN A 6 24.89 32.60 0.83
N LYS A 7 25.77 31.66 1.20
CA LYS A 7 25.58 30.22 0.98
C LYS A 7 24.25 29.84 1.61
N ARG A 8 23.21 29.67 0.78
CA ARG A 8 21.96 29.07 1.20
C ARG A 8 22.27 27.63 1.58
N ASN A 9 22.49 27.41 2.86
CA ASN A 9 22.71 26.09 3.45
C ASN A 9 21.36 25.36 3.49
N MET A 10 20.86 25.02 2.30
CA MET A 10 19.53 24.45 2.08
C MET A 10 19.64 22.93 1.98
N THR A 11 20.26 22.30 2.98
CA THR A 11 20.35 20.84 3.02
C THR A 11 19.48 20.35 4.18
N PHE A 12 18.28 19.89 3.83
CA PHE A 12 17.31 19.29 4.76
C PHE A 12 17.83 17.99 5.40
N ILE A 13 18.85 17.37 4.80
CA ILE A 13 19.48 16.14 5.27
C ILE A 13 20.91 16.46 5.71
N PRO A 14 21.33 16.10 6.93
CA PRO A 14 22.70 16.32 7.38
C PRO A 14 23.71 15.72 6.40
N GLY A 15 24.72 16.50 6.00
CA GLY A 15 25.68 16.08 4.97
C GLY A 15 26.44 14.79 5.30
N GLY A 16 26.61 14.47 6.59
CA GLY A 16 27.23 13.21 7.03
C GLY A 16 26.41 11.96 6.68
N VAL A 17 25.07 12.04 6.73
CA VAL A 17 24.18 10.92 6.39
C VAL A 17 24.22 10.64 4.90
N LEU A 18 24.14 11.70 4.07
CA LEU A 18 24.19 11.57 2.62
C LEU A 18 25.55 11.05 2.16
N LYS A 19 26.64 11.49 2.81
CA LYS A 19 27.99 11.00 2.55
C LYS A 19 28.13 9.50 2.89
N GLY A 20 27.60 9.06 4.03
CA GLY A 20 27.62 7.65 4.42
C GLY A 20 26.82 6.75 3.47
N PHE A 21 25.65 7.20 3.02
CA PHE A 21 24.86 6.50 1.99
C PHE A 21 25.62 6.40 0.68
N TYR A 22 26.22 7.50 0.22
CA TYR A 22 26.98 7.52 -1.02
C TYR A 22 28.17 6.56 -0.97
N ASP A 23 28.98 6.63 0.10
CA ASP A 23 30.18 5.81 0.26
C ASP A 23 29.86 4.31 0.34
N THR A 24 28.69 3.94 0.87
CA THR A 24 28.30 2.54 1.10
C THR A 24 27.53 1.94 -0.07
N ILE A 25 26.59 2.69 -0.66
CA ILE A 25 25.60 2.15 -1.59
C ILE A 25 25.81 2.70 -3.00
N ALA A 26 25.98 4.02 -3.14
CA ALA A 26 25.95 4.69 -4.44
C ALA A 26 27.32 4.86 -5.11
N LYS A 27 28.41 4.47 -4.45
CA LYS A 27 29.77 4.61 -4.97
C LYS A 27 30.05 3.76 -6.21
N ASN A 28 29.50 2.55 -6.27
CA ASN A 28 29.68 1.62 -7.39
C ASN A 28 28.37 1.46 -8.18
N ASN A 29 28.44 1.45 -9.51
CA ASN A 29 27.26 1.33 -10.37
C ASN A 29 26.45 0.06 -10.09
N PHE A 30 27.13 -1.07 -9.87
CA PHE A 30 26.45 -2.35 -9.59
C PHE A 30 25.68 -2.33 -8.26
N SER A 31 26.30 -1.83 -7.18
CA SER A 31 25.63 -1.75 -5.87
C SER A 31 24.46 -0.77 -5.90
N TYR A 32 24.60 0.34 -6.65
CA TYR A 32 23.53 1.32 -6.81
C TYR A 32 22.32 0.73 -7.57
N ILE A 33 22.55 0.00 -8.66
CA ILE A 33 21.47 -0.67 -9.41
C ILE A 33 20.80 -1.74 -8.54
N ALA A 34 21.57 -2.56 -7.83
CA ALA A 34 21.03 -3.58 -6.92
C ALA A 34 20.16 -2.96 -5.82
N PHE A 35 20.59 -1.81 -5.26
CA PHE A 35 19.81 -1.06 -4.27
C PHE A 35 18.49 -0.54 -4.85
N ILE A 36 18.49 -0.01 -6.08
CA ILE A 36 17.25 0.44 -6.74
C ILE A 36 16.29 -0.73 -6.94
N VAL A 37 16.77 -1.87 -7.46
CA VAL A 37 15.92 -3.04 -7.70
C VAL A 37 15.35 -3.58 -6.39
N ALA A 38 16.18 -3.71 -5.35
CA ALA A 38 15.72 -4.10 -4.03
C ALA A 38 14.69 -3.10 -3.47
N GLY A 39 14.93 -1.81 -3.66
CA GLY A 39 14.00 -0.74 -3.30
C GLY A 39 12.64 -0.87 -3.99
N ILE A 40 12.61 -1.22 -5.27
CA ILE A 40 11.37 -1.46 -6.03
C ILE A 40 10.60 -2.62 -5.41
N VAL A 41 11.25 -3.77 -5.19
CA VAL A 41 10.58 -4.95 -4.62
C VAL A 41 10.01 -4.65 -3.24
N VAL A 42 10.78 -4.00 -2.37
CA VAL A 42 10.31 -3.63 -1.03
C VAL A 42 9.14 -2.66 -1.13
N THR A 43 9.25 -1.65 -1.99
CA THR A 43 8.20 -0.64 -2.17
C THR A 43 6.92 -1.25 -2.72
N GLU A 44 7.00 -2.16 -3.68
CA GLU A 44 5.84 -2.84 -4.26
C GLU A 44 5.05 -3.63 -3.21
N ASN A 45 5.75 -4.39 -2.36
CA ASN A 45 5.12 -5.17 -1.29
C ASN A 45 4.41 -4.28 -0.25
N ILE A 46 5.06 -3.19 0.15
CA ILE A 46 4.49 -2.23 1.10
C ILE A 46 3.30 -1.52 0.46
N TYR A 47 3.46 -1.04 -0.78
CA TYR A 47 2.45 -0.27 -1.47
C TYR A 47 1.20 -1.10 -1.74
N GLY A 48 1.34 -2.35 -2.22
CA GLY A 48 0.20 -3.26 -2.41
C GLY A 48 -0.59 -3.45 -1.12
N SER A 49 0.11 -3.81 -0.03
CA SER A 49 -0.53 -4.02 1.28
C SER A 49 -1.19 -2.75 1.83
N ALA A 50 -0.55 -1.58 1.66
CA ALA A 50 -1.07 -0.32 2.16
C ALA A 50 -2.30 0.15 1.37
N VAL A 51 -2.26 0.03 0.04
CA VAL A 51 -3.39 0.38 -0.82
C VAL A 51 -4.58 -0.53 -0.54
N ASP A 52 -4.36 -1.84 -0.40
CA ASP A 52 -5.42 -2.80 -0.06
C ASP A 52 -6.02 -2.50 1.32
N ALA A 53 -5.20 -2.15 2.31
CA ALA A 53 -5.69 -1.76 3.63
C ALA A 53 -6.51 -0.46 3.59
N VAL A 54 -6.07 0.54 2.84
CA VAL A 54 -6.81 1.80 2.64
C VAL A 54 -8.13 1.54 1.92
N TRP A 55 -8.11 0.69 0.90
CA TRP A 55 -9.29 0.32 0.12
C TRP A 55 -10.30 -0.48 0.97
N ALA A 56 -9.84 -1.48 1.72
CA ALA A 56 -10.64 -2.29 2.62
C ALA A 56 -11.25 -1.45 3.76
N SER A 57 -10.50 -0.49 4.29
CA SER A 57 -10.99 0.45 5.30
C SER A 57 -12.16 1.29 4.78
N LYS A 58 -12.05 1.83 3.56
CA LYS A 58 -13.12 2.64 2.95
C LYS A 58 -14.31 1.82 2.46
N ASN A 59 -14.12 0.56 2.06
CA ASN A 59 -15.15 -0.31 1.50
C ASN A 59 -15.60 -1.43 2.47
N ASN A 60 -15.38 -1.23 3.77
CA ASN A 60 -15.74 -2.20 4.79
C ASN A 60 -17.26 -2.53 4.74
N GLY A 61 -17.59 -3.82 4.66
CA GLY A 61 -18.97 -4.32 4.55
C GLY A 61 -19.52 -4.43 3.11
N LYS A 62 -18.77 -4.00 2.09
CA LYS A 62 -19.12 -4.16 0.67
C LYS A 62 -18.19 -5.13 -0.08
N THR A 63 -17.01 -5.42 0.49
CA THR A 63 -16.03 -6.34 -0.10
C THR A 63 -16.43 -7.79 0.13
N PHE A 64 -16.14 -8.67 -0.83
CA PHE A 64 -16.40 -10.12 -0.77
C PHE A 64 -15.97 -10.70 0.61
N ASP A 65 -14.76 -10.42 1.07
CA ASP A 65 -14.25 -10.95 2.34
C ASP A 65 -14.98 -10.46 3.60
N SER A 66 -15.73 -9.37 3.52
CA SER A 66 -16.52 -8.83 4.64
C SER A 66 -17.96 -9.35 4.68
N ILE A 67 -18.41 -10.08 3.65
CA ILE A 67 -19.78 -10.58 3.54
C ILE A 67 -19.89 -11.97 4.16
N ASP A 68 -20.79 -12.11 5.13
CA ASP A 68 -21.13 -13.38 5.77
C ASP A 68 -21.88 -14.31 4.78
N TRP A 69 -21.12 -15.15 4.06
CA TRP A 69 -21.64 -16.04 3.01
C TRP A 69 -22.73 -16.99 3.51
N ILE A 70 -22.55 -17.51 4.74
CA ILE A 70 -23.52 -18.42 5.36
C ILE A 70 -24.87 -17.72 5.53
N ARG A 71 -24.87 -16.47 6.01
CA ARG A 71 -26.08 -15.67 6.18
C ARG A 71 -26.74 -15.32 4.86
N ALA A 72 -25.95 -15.05 3.82
CA ALA A 72 -26.46 -14.76 2.48
C ALA A 72 -27.11 -16.00 1.84
N GLN A 73 -26.47 -17.17 1.94
CA GLN A 73 -27.02 -18.43 1.45
C GLN A 73 -28.29 -18.84 2.19
N LEU A 74 -28.32 -18.69 3.52
CA LEU A 74 -29.49 -19.00 4.32
C LEU A 74 -30.70 -18.12 3.91
N ARG A 75 -30.49 -16.82 3.69
CA ARG A 75 -31.54 -15.92 3.20
C ARG A 75 -32.12 -16.35 1.85
N ARG A 76 -31.25 -16.74 0.90
CA ARG A 76 -31.70 -17.24 -0.42
C ARG A 76 -32.50 -18.53 -0.28
N ARG A 77 -32.06 -19.46 0.57
CA ARG A 77 -32.73 -20.74 0.81
C ARG A 77 -34.09 -20.56 1.49
N CYS A 78 -34.19 -19.66 2.48
CA CYS A 78 -35.46 -19.32 3.11
C CYS A 78 -36.43 -18.62 2.14
N ALA A 79 -35.95 -17.80 1.21
CA ALA A 79 -36.79 -17.19 0.19
C ALA A 79 -37.35 -18.24 -0.79
N GLN A 80 -36.53 -19.20 -1.20
CA GLN A 80 -36.98 -20.33 -2.04
C GLN A 80 -38.04 -21.19 -1.34
N LEU A 81 -37.83 -21.50 -0.05
CA LEU A 81 -38.80 -22.27 0.73
C LEU A 81 -40.13 -21.54 0.91
N ARG A 82 -40.11 -20.20 1.10
CA ARG A 82 -41.35 -19.41 1.14
C ARG A 82 -42.10 -19.42 -0.19
N ALA A 83 -41.38 -19.34 -1.32
CA ALA A 83 -42.00 -19.39 -2.64
C ALA A 83 -42.64 -20.77 -2.92
N ALA A 84 -41.98 -21.85 -2.50
CA ALA A 84 -42.52 -23.20 -2.63
C ALA A 84 -43.81 -23.38 -1.80
N ASN A 85 -43.85 -22.85 -0.57
CA ASN A 85 -44.99 -23.01 0.33
C ASN A 85 -46.21 -22.14 -0.06
N GLN A 86 -46.06 -21.16 -0.94
CA GLN A 86 -47.17 -20.35 -1.47
C GLN A 86 -47.81 -20.93 -2.74
N GLY A 87 -47.21 -21.97 -3.35
CA GLY A 87 -47.75 -22.64 -4.53
C GLY A 87 -48.66 -23.84 -4.22
N GLU A 88 -48.86 -24.18 -2.95
CA GLU A 88 -49.66 -25.32 -2.50
C GLU A 88 -51.04 -24.93 -1.91
N ALA A 89 -51.52 -23.71 -2.17
CA ALA A 89 -52.85 -23.21 -1.75
C ALA A 89 -53.80 -23.02 -2.93
#